data_AF-A0A2H3EPB6-F1
#
_entry.id   AF-A0A2H3EPB6-F1
#
_cell.length_a   1.000
_cell.length_b   1.000
_cell.length_c   1.000
_cell.angle_alpha   90.00
_cell.angle_beta   90.00
_cell.angle_gamma   90.00
#
_symmetry.space_group_name_H-M   'P 1'
#
loop_
_entity.id
_entity.type
_entity.pdbx_description
1 polymer ?
#
loop_
_entity_poly.entity_id
_entity_poly.type
_entity_poly.pdbx_seq_one_letter_code
_entity_poly.pdbx_strand_id
1 'polypeptide(L)'
;QFWAVLIGIDAYTRCPLQGCVSDALSIKEFLTEGLGVPENHIKCLLGSNYRYFSHPKPTPSRANIVDTLYSLANNPEIVRGDNIIIYYAGRSSRYYCTKHDHESRCDNCPIEALCPIDCDTQDADGNWIPGISDRELNVLFGLICRAKGENITFIVDA
;
A
#
# COMPACT_ATOMS: atom_id res chain seq x y z
N GLN A 1 11.26 -5.61 17.01
CA GLN A 1 11.90 -4.63 16.10
C GLN A 1 10.81 -3.97 15.27
N PHE A 2 11.13 -2.96 14.46
CA PHE A 2 10.18 -2.32 13.55
C PHE A 2 10.55 -2.63 12.10
N TRP A 3 9.53 -2.86 11.29
CA TRP A 3 9.56 -3.00 9.85
C TRP A 3 8.51 -2.08 9.25
N ALA A 4 8.79 -1.50 8.08
CA ALA A 4 7.86 -0.56 7.49
C ALA A 4 7.73 -0.68 5.96
N VAL A 5 6.52 -0.47 5.48
CA VAL A 5 6.21 -0.24 4.07
C VAL A 5 5.56 1.13 3.94
N LEU A 6 6.20 2.03 3.20
CA LEU A 6 5.77 3.42 3.03
C LEU A 6 5.42 3.66 1.57
N ILE A 7 4.18 4.03 1.31
CA ILE A 7 3.62 4.21 -0.02
C ILE A 7 3.17 5.65 -0.14
N GLY A 8 3.73 6.38 -1.11
CA GLY A 8 3.39 7.79 -1.37
C GLY A 8 3.24 8.01 -2.87
N ILE A 9 2.09 8.51 -3.32
CA ILE A 9 1.78 8.60 -4.75
C ILE A 9 1.23 10.00 -5.08
N ASP A 10 2.01 10.77 -5.82
CA ASP A 10 1.61 12.05 -6.41
C ASP A 10 1.24 11.91 -7.88
N ALA A 11 2.01 11.09 -8.61
CA ALA A 11 2.08 11.05 -10.07
C ALA A 11 0.96 10.23 -10.74
N TYR A 12 -0.28 10.41 -10.31
CA TYR A 12 -1.43 9.86 -11.02
C TYR A 12 -1.56 10.47 -12.40
N THR A 13 -1.83 9.65 -13.42
CA THR A 13 -2.04 10.12 -14.79
C THR A 13 -3.20 11.13 -14.87
N ARG A 14 -4.26 10.89 -14.10
CA ARG A 14 -5.41 11.79 -14.00
C ARG A 14 -5.43 12.44 -12.63
N CYS A 15 -5.60 13.76 -12.59
CA CYS A 15 -5.68 14.54 -11.36
C CYS A 15 -4.52 14.22 -10.40
N PRO A 16 -3.26 14.54 -10.79
CA PRO A 16 -2.10 14.31 -9.93
C PRO A 16 -2.25 15.05 -8.60
N LEU A 17 -1.70 14.45 -7.55
CA LEU A 17 -1.65 15.04 -6.23
C LEU A 17 -0.30 15.72 -5.99
N GLN A 18 -0.19 16.40 -4.86
CA GLN A 18 1.05 16.95 -4.36
C GLN A 18 1.07 16.78 -2.85
N GLY A 19 2.12 16.15 -2.33
CA GLY A 19 2.34 16.02 -0.89
C GLY A 19 2.51 14.57 -0.45
N CYS A 20 1.84 13.62 -1.08
CA CYS A 20 1.81 12.23 -0.65
C CYS A 20 3.21 11.58 -0.59
N VAL A 21 4.10 11.92 -1.54
CA VAL A 21 5.51 11.47 -1.48
C VAL A 21 6.26 12.16 -0.35
N SER A 22 6.01 13.45 -0.13
CA SER A 22 6.59 14.19 1.00
C SER A 22 6.15 13.59 2.33
N ASP A 23 4.87 13.28 2.49
CA ASP A 23 4.32 12.71 3.73
C ASP A 23 4.94 11.34 4.02
N ALA A 24 5.02 10.46 3.00
CA ALA A 24 5.69 9.17 3.14
C ALA A 24 7.18 9.30 3.49
N LEU A 25 7.88 10.33 2.97
CA LEU A 25 9.27 10.62 3.33
C LEU A 25 9.40 11.18 4.75
N SER A 26 8.48 12.03 5.21
CA SER A 26 8.45 12.51 6.59
C SER A 26 8.19 11.38 7.59
N ILE A 27 7.32 10.42 7.24
CA ILE A 27 7.17 9.20 8.04
C ILE A 27 8.46 8.38 8.02
N LYS A 28 9.13 8.25 6.87
CA LYS A 28 10.44 7.57 6.81
C LYS A 28 11.43 8.20 7.78
N GLU A 29 11.60 9.52 7.72
CA GLU A 29 12.51 10.30 8.57
C GLU A 29 12.16 10.12 10.05
N PHE A 30 10.88 10.20 10.42
CA PHE A 30 10.43 9.92 11.78
C PHE A 30 10.79 8.50 12.25
N LEU A 31 10.58 7.48 11.40
CA LEU A 31 10.94 6.10 11.74
C LEU A 31 12.45 5.93 11.90
N THR A 32 13.26 6.48 11.00
CA THR A 32 14.72 6.32 11.04
C THR A 32 15.36 7.15 12.16
N GLU A 33 15.00 8.42 12.28
CA GLU A 33 15.65 9.37 13.19
C GLU A 33 14.98 9.41 14.55
N GLY A 34 13.64 9.36 14.58
CA GLY A 34 12.86 9.41 15.82
C GLY A 34 12.79 8.07 16.55
N LEU A 35 12.64 6.96 15.81
CA LEU A 35 12.48 5.61 16.38
C LEU A 35 13.69 4.68 16.15
N GLY A 36 14.72 5.12 15.43
CA GLY A 36 15.93 4.33 15.19
C GLY A 36 15.70 3.09 14.32
N VAL A 37 14.68 3.08 13.46
CA VAL A 37 14.40 1.94 12.57
C VAL A 37 15.49 1.86 11.49
N PRO A 38 16.16 0.70 11.32
CA PRO A 38 17.18 0.54 10.28
C PRO A 38 16.63 0.77 8.87
N GLU A 39 17.38 1.43 7.98
CA GLU A 39 16.91 1.72 6.62
C GLU A 39 16.55 0.46 5.83
N ASN A 40 17.28 -0.63 6.03
CA ASN A 40 17.02 -1.92 5.37
C ASN A 40 15.71 -2.59 5.86
N HIS A 41 15.10 -2.11 6.93
CA HIS A 41 13.78 -2.55 7.40
C HIS A 41 12.63 -1.72 6.81
N ILE A 42 12.93 -0.69 6.02
CA ILE A 42 11.94 0.22 5.45
C ILE A 42 11.93 0.07 3.93
N LYS A 43 10.78 -0.35 3.40
CA LYS A 43 10.51 -0.36 1.96
C LYS A 43 9.69 0.87 1.58
N CYS A 44 10.16 1.64 0.60
CA CYS A 44 9.40 2.77 0.05
C CYS A 44 8.96 2.48 -1.39
N LEU A 45 7.68 2.71 -1.68
CA LEU A 45 7.10 2.72 -3.03
C LEU A 45 6.60 4.14 -3.31
N LEU A 46 7.38 4.92 -4.07
CA LEU A 46 7.15 6.35 -4.24
C LEU A 46 6.91 6.69 -5.71
N GLY A 47 5.77 7.32 -5.98
CA GLY A 47 5.34 7.73 -7.31
C GLY A 47 5.31 9.24 -7.41
N SER A 48 6.44 9.87 -7.71
CA SER A 48 6.54 11.34 -7.84
C SER A 48 6.66 11.78 -9.30
N ASN A 49 6.11 12.96 -9.61
CA ASN A 49 6.33 13.65 -10.89
C ASN A 49 7.76 14.20 -11.01
N TYR A 50 8.47 14.29 -9.89
CA TYR A 50 9.84 14.78 -9.83
C TYR A 50 10.80 13.59 -9.72
N ARG A 51 11.94 13.69 -10.42
CA ARG A 51 13.04 12.73 -10.31
C ARG A 51 13.78 12.95 -8.98
N TYR A 52 13.17 12.57 -7.86
CA TYR A 52 13.80 12.65 -6.54
C TYR A 52 14.91 11.60 -6.34
N PHE A 53 15.01 10.58 -7.19
CA PHE A 53 15.85 9.41 -6.92
C PHE A 53 16.87 9.13 -8.01
N SER A 54 18.13 9.02 -7.60
CA SER A 54 19.30 8.68 -8.44
C SER A 54 19.32 7.22 -8.91
N HIS A 55 18.36 6.39 -8.45
CA HIS A 55 18.26 4.98 -8.78
C HIS A 55 16.82 4.59 -9.12
N PRO A 56 16.61 3.63 -10.05
CA PRO A 56 15.29 3.11 -10.35
C PRO A 56 14.72 2.45 -9.09
N LYS A 57 13.67 3.03 -8.53
CA LYS A 57 12.87 2.43 -7.46
C LYS A 57 11.64 1.74 -8.08
N PRO A 58 11.15 0.65 -7.49
CA PRO A 58 9.87 0.09 -7.89
C PRO A 58 8.78 1.16 -7.74
N THR A 59 8.01 1.35 -8.81
CA THR A 59 6.86 2.25 -8.81
C THR A 59 5.77 1.72 -7.88
N PRO A 60 4.90 2.56 -7.30
CA PRO A 60 3.75 2.11 -6.51
C PRO A 60 2.61 1.62 -7.42
N SER A 61 2.93 0.70 -8.34
CA SER A 61 1.95 -0.03 -9.17
C SER A 61 1.17 -1.00 -8.31
N ARG A 62 -0.01 -1.43 -8.80
CA ARG A 62 -0.84 -2.42 -8.12
C ARG A 62 -0.05 -3.67 -7.78
N ALA A 63 0.68 -4.20 -8.77
CA ALA A 63 1.50 -5.40 -8.60
C ALA A 63 2.58 -5.21 -7.53
N ASN A 64 3.31 -4.10 -7.56
CA ASN A 64 4.40 -3.85 -6.61
C ASN A 64 3.89 -3.63 -5.18
N ILE A 65 2.75 -2.97 -5.00
CA ILE A 65 2.15 -2.78 -3.67
C ILE A 65 1.71 -4.14 -3.11
N VAL A 66 0.95 -4.92 -3.88
CA VAL A 66 0.46 -6.23 -3.43
C VAL A 66 1.62 -7.18 -3.13
N ASP A 67 2.62 -7.26 -4.01
CA ASP A 67 3.81 -8.10 -3.82
C ASP A 67 4.61 -7.67 -2.59
N THR A 68 4.81 -6.36 -2.40
CA THR A 68 5.51 -5.84 -1.22
C THR A 68 4.78 -6.20 0.07
N LEU A 69 3.46 -6.01 0.13
CA LEU A 69 2.67 -6.37 1.31
C LEU A 69 2.68 -7.87 1.56
N TYR A 70 2.51 -8.68 0.52
CA TYR A 70 2.59 -10.14 0.61
C TYR A 70 3.97 -10.62 1.05
N SER A 71 5.04 -9.96 0.62
CA SER A 71 6.42 -10.30 0.99
C SER A 71 6.68 -10.18 2.49
N LEU A 72 5.96 -9.31 3.21
CA LEU A 72 6.08 -9.19 4.67
C LEU A 72 5.73 -10.50 5.38
N ALA A 73 4.73 -11.24 4.89
CA ALA A 73 4.35 -12.53 5.46
C ALA A 73 5.43 -13.60 5.26
N ASN A 74 6.21 -13.49 4.18
CA ASN A 74 7.22 -14.48 3.79
C ASN A 74 8.65 -14.08 4.12
N ASN A 75 8.89 -12.85 4.59
CA ASN A 75 10.23 -12.37 4.91
C ASN A 75 10.77 -13.12 6.15
N PRO A 76 11.85 -13.92 6.04
CA PRO A 76 12.37 -14.69 7.17
C PRO A 76 13.03 -13.83 8.26
N GLU A 77 13.40 -12.59 7.95
CA GLU A 77 14.00 -11.66 8.91
C GLU A 77 12.96 -11.03 9.85
N ILE A 78 11.69 -11.00 9.44
CA ILE A 78 10.58 -10.56 10.29
C ILE A 78 10.17 -11.73 11.18
N VAL A 79 10.40 -11.61 12.48
CA VAL A 79 10.03 -12.64 13.45
C VAL A 79 8.70 -12.33 14.12
N ARG A 80 8.08 -13.35 14.72
CA ARG A 80 6.79 -13.18 15.38
C ARG A 80 6.90 -12.18 16.53
N GLY A 81 6.01 -11.19 16.56
CA GLY A 81 5.99 -10.12 17.55
C GLY A 81 6.74 -8.85 17.16
N ASP A 82 7.45 -8.84 16.03
CA ASP A 82 7.94 -7.59 15.44
C ASP A 82 6.77 -6.66 15.06
N ASN A 83 7.01 -5.35 15.14
CA ASN A 83 6.04 -4.33 14.77
C ASN A 83 6.15 -4.05 13.28
N ILE A 84 5.02 -4.12 12.58
CA ILE A 84 4.91 -3.84 11.14
C ILE A 84 4.10 -2.57 10.96
N ILE A 85 4.69 -1.55 10.36
CA ILE A 85 4.04 -0.28 10.04
C ILE A 85 3.80 -0.21 8.54
N ILE A 86 2.55 0.02 8.14
CA ILE A 86 2.17 0.23 6.76
C ILE A 86 1.58 1.63 6.67
N TYR A 87 2.18 2.49 5.86
CA TYR A 87 1.71 3.86 5.65
C TYR A 87 1.36 4.04 4.17
N TYR A 88 0.19 4.60 3.90
CA TYR A 88 -0.25 4.95 2.56
C TYR A 88 -0.69 6.42 2.52
N ALA A 89 -0.13 7.17 1.57
CA ALA A 89 -0.61 8.48 1.16
C ALA A 89 -0.90 8.48 -0.35
N GLY A 90 -2.13 8.83 -0.75
CA GLY A 90 -2.53 8.77 -2.15
C GLY A 90 -4.04 8.92 -2.35
N ARG A 91 -4.56 8.50 -3.51
CA ARG A 91 -5.99 8.56 -3.81
C ARG A 91 -6.68 7.32 -3.25
N SER A 92 -7.87 7.52 -2.69
CA SER A 92 -8.82 6.46 -2.44
C SER A 92 -9.94 6.47 -3.49
N SER A 93 -10.61 5.33 -3.65
CA SER A 93 -11.81 5.18 -4.48
C SER A 93 -12.85 4.34 -3.76
N ARG A 94 -14.09 4.43 -4.23
CA ARG A 94 -15.23 3.71 -3.68
C ARG A 94 -16.13 3.22 -4.79
N TYR A 95 -16.47 1.93 -4.77
CA TYR A 95 -17.37 1.32 -5.74
C TYR A 95 -18.36 0.38 -5.04
N TYR A 96 -19.47 0.07 -5.72
CA TYR A 96 -20.50 -0.82 -5.20
C TYR A 96 -20.44 -2.15 -5.95
N CYS A 97 -20.65 -3.27 -5.24
CA CYS A 97 -20.86 -4.55 -5.88
C CYS A 97 -22.10 -4.46 -6.78
N THR A 98 -21.93 -4.65 -8.09
CA THR A 98 -23.05 -4.90 -8.98
C THR A 98 -23.51 -6.34 -8.74
N LYS A 99 -24.59 -6.52 -7.97
CA LYS A 99 -25.35 -7.77 -7.74
C LYS A 99 -24.54 -9.06 -7.88
N HIS A 100 -24.08 -9.62 -6.76
CA HIS A 100 -23.62 -11.01 -6.75
C HIS A 100 -24.83 -11.94 -6.52
N ASP A 101 -24.91 -13.05 -7.27
CA ASP A 101 -25.87 -14.16 -7.05
C ASP A 101 -25.66 -14.89 -5.70
N HIS A 102 -24.61 -14.55 -4.98
CA HIS A 102 -24.37 -15.01 -3.62
C HIS A 102 -24.82 -13.92 -2.66
N GLU A 103 -25.82 -14.24 -1.83
CA GLU A 103 -26.31 -13.45 -0.69
C GLU A 103 -25.12 -12.98 0.16
N SER A 104 -24.58 -11.81 -0.19
CA SER A 104 -23.67 -11.10 0.69
C SER A 104 -24.57 -10.47 1.75
N ARG A 105 -24.19 -10.55 3.03
CA ARG A 105 -25.01 -10.02 4.15
C ARG A 105 -25.29 -8.50 4.06
N CYS A 106 -24.76 -7.84 3.05
CA CYS A 106 -24.91 -6.43 2.76
C CYS A 106 -24.90 -6.19 1.25
N ASP A 107 -26.07 -6.32 0.61
CA ASP A 107 -26.28 -6.12 -0.84
C ASP A 107 -25.94 -4.72 -1.37
N ASN A 108 -25.54 -3.78 -0.49
CA ASN A 108 -25.25 -2.40 -0.85
C ASN A 108 -24.05 -1.80 -0.09
N CYS A 109 -23.16 -2.65 0.44
CA CYS A 109 -21.98 -2.14 1.13
C CYS A 109 -20.97 -1.58 0.11
N PRO A 110 -20.54 -0.32 0.27
CA PRO A 110 -19.46 0.22 -0.53
C PRO A 110 -18.17 -0.60 -0.28
N ILE A 111 -17.42 -0.82 -1.34
CA ILE A 111 -16.04 -1.30 -1.28
C ILE A 111 -15.15 -0.08 -1.43
N GLU A 112 -14.31 0.15 -0.44
CA GLU A 112 -13.26 1.17 -0.49
C GLU A 112 -12.00 0.54 -1.04
N ALA A 113 -11.24 1.29 -1.82
CA ALA A 113 -10.01 0.81 -2.41
C ALA A 113 -8.96 1.90 -2.48
N LEU A 114 -7.72 1.54 -2.16
CA LEU A 114 -6.56 2.37 -2.44
C LEU A 114 -6.33 2.39 -3.95
N CYS A 115 -5.89 3.52 -4.49
CA CYS A 115 -5.54 3.67 -5.89
C CYS A 115 -4.01 3.56 -6.05
N PRO A 116 -3.49 2.49 -6.66
CA PRO A 116 -2.12 2.46 -7.16
C PRO A 116 -1.89 3.51 -8.25
N ILE A 117 -0.62 3.79 -8.59
CA ILE A 117 -0.29 4.79 -9.64
C ILE A 117 -0.86 4.42 -11.02
N ASP A 118 -1.05 3.13 -11.27
CA ASP A 118 -1.53 2.55 -12.53
C ASP A 118 -3.04 2.25 -12.52
N CYS A 119 -3.79 2.69 -11.49
CA CYS A 119 -5.24 2.45 -11.38
C CYS A 119 -6.07 3.07 -12.52
N ASP A 120 -5.54 4.11 -13.16
CA ASP A 120 -6.16 4.81 -14.30
C ASP A 120 -5.58 4.31 -15.64
N THR A 121 -5.06 3.08 -15.68
CA THR A 121 -4.47 2.48 -16.89
C THR A 121 -5.03 1.08 -17.15
N GLN A 122 -4.75 0.56 -18.35
CA GLN A 122 -5.12 -0.79 -18.75
C GLN A 122 -3.89 -1.69 -18.77
N ASP A 123 -4.10 -2.97 -18.44
CA ASP A 123 -3.09 -4.01 -18.58
C ASP A 123 -2.85 -4.37 -20.06
N ALA A 124 -1.94 -5.33 -20.30
CA ALA A 124 -1.59 -5.78 -21.65
C ALA A 124 -2.78 -6.39 -22.42
N ASP A 125 -3.80 -6.87 -21.71
CA ASP A 125 -5.01 -7.47 -22.27
C ASP A 125 -6.13 -6.43 -22.48
N GLY A 126 -5.88 -5.16 -22.14
CA GLY A 126 -6.85 -4.07 -22.26
C GLY A 126 -7.85 -3.97 -21.10
N ASN A 127 -7.64 -4.70 -20.00
CA ASN A 127 -8.49 -4.60 -18.82
C ASN A 127 -8.03 -3.44 -17.93
N TRP A 128 -8.97 -2.70 -17.36
CA TRP A 128 -8.64 -1.64 -16.39
C TRP A 128 -8.03 -2.23 -15.13
N ILE A 129 -6.90 -1.69 -14.68
CA ILE A 129 -6.23 -2.13 -13.46
C ILE A 129 -7.06 -1.65 -12.26
N PRO A 130 -7.60 -2.55 -11.43
CA PRO A 130 -8.44 -2.15 -10.31
C PRO A 130 -7.59 -1.61 -9.15
N GLY A 131 -8.22 -0.76 -8.32
CA GLY A 131 -7.67 -0.42 -7.00
C GLY A 131 -7.50 -1.65 -6.11
N ILE A 132 -6.80 -1.48 -4.99
CA ILE A 132 -6.62 -2.53 -3.98
C ILE A 132 -7.72 -2.36 -2.93
N SER A 133 -8.70 -3.27 -2.95
CA SER A 133 -9.87 -3.18 -2.08
C SER A 133 -9.56 -3.42 -0.61
N ASP A 134 -10.38 -2.86 0.28
CA ASP A 134 -10.39 -3.17 1.72
C ASP A 134 -10.49 -4.68 2.00
N ARG A 135 -11.27 -5.42 1.21
CA ARG A 135 -11.38 -6.89 1.27
C ARG A 135 -10.04 -7.56 0.95
N GLU A 136 -9.35 -7.11 -0.09
CA GLU A 136 -8.04 -7.62 -0.47
C GLU A 136 -6.96 -7.27 0.57
N LEU A 137 -6.97 -6.03 1.08
CA LEU A 137 -6.09 -5.62 2.18
C LEU A 137 -6.33 -6.48 3.43
N ASN A 138 -7.59 -6.77 3.78
CA ASN A 138 -7.92 -7.66 4.89
C ASN A 138 -7.37 -9.08 4.70
N VAL A 139 -7.37 -9.61 3.46
CA VAL A 139 -6.74 -10.90 3.16
C VAL A 139 -5.23 -10.84 3.34
N LEU A 140 -4.58 -9.80 2.80
CA LEU A 140 -3.13 -9.59 2.93
C LEU A 140 -2.71 -9.42 4.39
N PHE A 141 -3.39 -8.56 5.15
CA PHE A 141 -3.12 -8.37 6.58
C PHE A 141 -3.40 -9.64 7.37
N GLY A 142 -4.45 -10.40 7.02
CA GLY A 142 -4.71 -11.71 7.62
C GLY A 142 -3.57 -12.71 7.40
N LEU A 143 -2.93 -12.70 6.22
CA LEU A 143 -1.75 -13.52 5.93
C LEU A 143 -0.54 -13.09 6.77
N ILE A 144 -0.27 -11.78 6.84
CA ILE A 144 0.81 -11.23 7.66
C ILE A 144 0.57 -11.55 9.14
N CYS A 145 -0.64 -11.34 9.66
CA CYS A 145 -1.02 -11.65 11.03
C CYS A 145 -0.76 -13.12 11.39
N ARG A 146 -1.15 -14.05 10.50
CA ARG A 146 -0.91 -15.48 10.73
C ARG A 146 0.57 -15.83 10.77
N ALA A 147 1.39 -15.20 9.92
CA ALA A 147 2.81 -15.48 9.83
C ALA A 147 3.65 -14.78 10.91
N LYS A 148 3.34 -13.52 11.23
CA LYS A 148 4.18 -12.58 11.99
C LYS A 148 3.57 -12.11 13.31
N GLY A 149 2.29 -12.40 13.57
CA GLY A 149 1.56 -11.91 14.74
C GLY A 149 0.81 -10.61 14.46
N GLU A 150 0.12 -10.11 15.48
CA GLU A 150 -0.93 -9.08 15.35
C GLU A 150 -0.44 -7.63 15.48
N ASN A 151 0.87 -7.40 15.61
CA ASN A 151 1.47 -6.08 15.77
C ASN A 151 1.60 -5.35 14.42
N ILE A 152 0.47 -5.13 13.75
CA ILE A 152 0.39 -4.44 12.46
C ILE A 152 -0.35 -3.12 12.65
N THR A 153 0.30 -2.00 12.31
CA THR A 153 -0.29 -0.67 12.29
C THR A 153 -0.43 -0.21 10.85
N PHE A 154 -1.67 0.04 10.41
CA PHE A 154 -1.95 0.59 9.08
C PHE A 154 -2.48 2.03 9.20
N ILE A 155 -1.80 2.96 8.53
CA ILE A 155 -2.11 4.39 8.53
C ILE A 155 -2.42 4.81 7.10
N VAL A 156 -3.55 5.50 6.92
CA VAL A 156 -4.04 5.95 5.61
C VAL A 156 -4.26 7.45 5.64
N ASP A 157 -3.66 8.13 4.65
CA ASP A 157 -3.78 9.56 4.37
C ASP A 157 -4.28 9.72 2.92
N ALA A 158 -5.60 9.59 2.71
CA ALA A 158 -6.20 9.37 1.39
C ALA A 158 -7.63 9.91 1.22
#